data_AF-A0AA42S7D4-F1
#
_entry.id   AF-A0AA42S7D4-F1
#
_cell.length_a   1.000
_cell.length_b   1.000
_cell.length_c   1.000
_cell.angle_alpha   90.00
_cell.angle_beta   90.00
_cell.angle_gamma   90.00
#
_symmetry.space_group_name_H-M   'P 1'
#
loop_
_entity.id
_entity.type
_entity.pdbx_description
1 polymer ?
#
loop_
_entity_poly.entity_id
_entity_poly.type
_entity_poly.pdbx_seq_one_letter_code
_entity_poly.pdbx_strand_id
1 'polypeptide(L)'
;MSAPEKAPPVELVDAAVNAWFAETPRAALIPDPHEHFRERMRAALIAAGWTATAAAAARDAARQQRLIDELSKIVHNMVVADQAAWIEWRHGKGAEAAMQWIGNGLLGPGHIPAENEPYCTEAQAWYDANRADAFPACQCGRPSNILHMGKGFCSTEHYEAAIAAAQGEGDA
;
A
#
# COMPACT_ATOMS: atom_id res chain seq x y z
N MET A 1 -8.34 -17.60 -24.94
CA MET A 1 -8.84 -16.31 -24.43
C MET A 1 -9.98 -16.61 -23.48
N SER A 2 -9.69 -16.80 -22.19
CA SER A 2 -10.73 -17.08 -21.19
C SER A 2 -11.46 -15.80 -20.84
N ALA A 3 -12.79 -15.82 -20.92
CA ALA A 3 -13.66 -14.70 -20.60
C ALA A 3 -13.49 -14.28 -19.12
N PRO A 4 -13.64 -12.98 -18.78
CA PRO A 4 -13.42 -12.51 -17.43
C PRO A 4 -14.51 -13.04 -16.48
N GLU A 5 -14.06 -13.53 -15.33
CA GLU A 5 -14.79 -14.05 -14.16
C GLU A 5 -15.64 -12.95 -13.47
N LYS A 6 -16.57 -12.33 -14.21
CA LYS A 6 -17.33 -11.15 -13.78
C LYS A 6 -18.79 -11.13 -14.28
N ALA A 7 -19.27 -12.21 -14.87
CA ALA A 7 -20.69 -12.38 -15.18
C ALA A 7 -21.39 -13.05 -13.99
N PRO A 8 -22.65 -12.70 -13.67
CA PRO A 8 -23.45 -13.50 -12.75
C PRO A 8 -23.40 -14.98 -13.14
N PRO A 9 -23.30 -15.90 -12.16
CA PRO A 9 -23.44 -17.32 -12.43
C PRO A 9 -24.71 -17.54 -13.24
N VAL A 10 -24.64 -18.34 -14.31
CA VAL A 10 -25.77 -18.56 -15.23
C VAL A 10 -27.01 -19.05 -14.46
N GLU A 11 -26.81 -19.90 -13.46
CA GLU A 11 -27.87 -20.40 -12.56
C GLU A 11 -28.61 -19.27 -11.81
N LEU A 12 -27.92 -18.18 -11.48
CA LEU A 12 -28.51 -17.03 -10.79
C LEU A 12 -29.31 -16.15 -11.76
N VAL A 13 -28.84 -16.03 -13.02
CA VAL A 13 -29.60 -15.37 -14.09
C VAL A 13 -30.85 -16.20 -14.41
N ASP A 14 -30.72 -17.51 -14.52
CA ASP A 14 -31.83 -18.42 -14.81
C ASP A 14 -32.85 -18.44 -13.67
N ALA A 15 -32.42 -18.45 -12.41
CA ALA A 15 -33.31 -18.33 -11.26
C ALA A 15 -34.09 -17.00 -11.27
N ALA A 16 -33.42 -15.89 -11.60
CA ALA A 16 -34.06 -14.57 -11.71
C ALA A 16 -35.06 -14.48 -12.87
N VAL A 17 -34.74 -15.07 -14.03
CA VAL A 17 -35.63 -15.17 -15.20
C VAL A 17 -36.83 -16.09 -14.91
N ASN A 18 -36.62 -17.21 -14.22
CA ASN A 18 -37.71 -18.11 -13.85
C ASN A 18 -38.65 -17.48 -12.82
N ALA A 19 -38.12 -16.74 -11.84
CA ALA A 19 -38.94 -15.96 -10.91
C ALA A 19 -39.77 -14.89 -11.63
N TRP A 20 -39.23 -14.27 -12.68
CA TRP A 20 -39.95 -13.31 -13.52
C TRP A 20 -41.17 -13.92 -14.21
N PHE A 21 -41.05 -15.15 -14.73
CA PHE A 21 -42.15 -15.84 -15.42
C PHE A 21 -43.13 -16.53 -14.47
N ALA A 22 -42.75 -16.79 -13.22
CA ALA A 22 -43.64 -17.36 -12.21
C ALA A 22 -44.72 -16.36 -11.74
N GLU A 23 -44.42 -15.06 -11.77
CA GLU A 23 -45.37 -14.01 -11.43
C GLU A 23 -45.96 -13.37 -12.70
N THR A 24 -47.01 -13.98 -13.25
CA THR A 24 -47.74 -13.44 -14.42
C THR A 24 -48.49 -12.14 -14.09
N PRO A 25 -48.22 -11.00 -14.75
CA PRO A 25 -49.15 -9.88 -14.78
C PRO A 25 -50.02 -9.97 -16.05
N ARG A 26 -51.34 -9.82 -15.90
CA ARG A 26 -52.23 -9.57 -17.05
C ARG A 26 -51.71 -8.34 -17.79
N ALA A 27 -51.40 -8.49 -19.07
CA ALA A 27 -50.66 -7.56 -19.92
C ALA A 27 -51.30 -6.17 -20.19
N ALA A 28 -52.19 -5.67 -19.33
CA ALA A 28 -53.06 -4.54 -19.64
C ALA A 28 -52.75 -3.19 -18.92
N LEU A 29 -51.74 -3.09 -18.03
CA LEU A 29 -51.58 -1.90 -17.17
C LEU A 29 -50.12 -1.49 -16.88
N ILE A 30 -49.25 -1.30 -17.87
CA ILE A 30 -47.87 -0.81 -17.62
C ILE A 30 -47.54 0.39 -18.53
N PRO A 31 -47.33 1.60 -17.98
CA PRO A 31 -47.09 2.83 -18.75
C PRO A 31 -45.72 2.91 -19.45
N ASP A 32 -44.67 2.28 -18.92
CA ASP A 32 -43.36 2.14 -19.58
C ASP A 32 -42.79 0.72 -19.33
N PRO A 33 -42.79 -0.15 -20.35
CA PRO A 33 -42.22 -1.50 -20.25
C PRO A 33 -40.74 -1.53 -19.86
N HIS A 34 -39.96 -0.50 -20.21
CA HIS A 34 -38.53 -0.44 -19.92
C HIS A 34 -38.23 -0.02 -18.48
N GLU A 35 -39.04 0.87 -17.90
CA GLU A 35 -38.92 1.25 -16.49
C GLU A 35 -39.34 0.08 -15.58
N HIS A 36 -40.46 -0.58 -15.91
CA HIS A 36 -40.92 -1.80 -15.23
C HIS A 36 -39.87 -2.91 -15.27
N PHE A 37 -39.19 -3.08 -16.41
CA PHE A 37 -38.07 -4.00 -16.55
C PHE A 37 -36.91 -3.65 -15.61
N ARG A 38 -36.50 -2.37 -15.54
CA ARG A 38 -35.39 -1.93 -14.68
C ARG A 38 -35.70 -2.10 -13.19
N GLU A 39 -36.92 -1.81 -12.77
CA GLU A 39 -37.34 -1.91 -11.37
C GLU A 39 -37.39 -3.37 -10.90
N ARG A 40 -37.99 -4.26 -11.69
CA ARG A 40 -38.09 -5.68 -11.35
C ARG A 40 -36.74 -6.41 -11.44
N MET A 41 -35.87 -6.03 -12.38
CA MET A 41 -34.50 -6.57 -12.44
C MET A 41 -33.70 -6.18 -11.19
N ARG A 42 -33.84 -4.93 -10.70
CA ARG A 42 -33.23 -4.52 -9.43
C ARG A 42 -33.78 -5.33 -8.25
N ALA A 43 -35.10 -5.55 -8.18
CA ALA A 43 -35.71 -6.35 -7.11
C ALA A 43 -35.24 -7.81 -7.14
N ALA A 44 -35.14 -8.43 -8.32
CA ALA A 44 -34.65 -9.79 -8.50
C ALA A 44 -33.17 -9.94 -8.12
N LEU A 45 -32.32 -8.97 -8.51
CA LEU A 45 -30.90 -8.95 -8.12
C LEU A 45 -30.72 -8.80 -6.61
N ILE A 46 -31.54 -7.96 -5.96
CA ILE A 46 -31.56 -7.83 -4.48
C ILE A 46 -32.00 -9.16 -3.83
N ALA A 47 -33.06 -9.79 -4.33
CA ALA A 47 -33.55 -11.07 -3.83
C ALA A 47 -32.53 -12.21 -4.01
N ALA A 48 -31.73 -12.16 -5.07
CA ALA A 48 -30.61 -13.08 -5.34
C ALA A 48 -29.33 -12.74 -4.54
N GLY A 49 -29.38 -11.77 -3.61
CA GLY A 49 -28.23 -11.37 -2.80
C GLY A 49 -27.20 -10.51 -3.52
N TRP A 50 -27.40 -10.21 -4.81
CA TRP A 50 -26.62 -9.23 -5.57
C TRP A 50 -27.12 -7.83 -5.24
N THR A 51 -26.76 -7.37 -4.06
CA THR A 51 -26.99 -5.99 -3.69
C THR A 51 -25.94 -5.09 -4.36
N ALA A 52 -26.25 -3.80 -4.54
CA ALA A 52 -25.28 -2.81 -5.01
C ALA A 52 -23.97 -2.80 -4.19
N THR A 53 -24.01 -3.32 -2.96
CA THR A 53 -22.85 -3.48 -2.08
C THR A 53 -21.86 -4.55 -2.57
N ALA A 54 -22.32 -5.67 -3.17
CA ALA A 54 -21.43 -6.69 -3.72
C ALA A 54 -20.69 -6.17 -4.97
N ALA A 55 -21.40 -5.45 -5.84
CA ALA A 55 -20.79 -4.79 -7.00
C ALA A 55 -19.90 -3.60 -6.63
N ALA A 56 -20.17 -2.90 -5.52
CA ALA A 56 -19.27 -1.89 -4.95
C ALA A 56 -18.01 -2.54 -4.37
N ALA A 57 -18.16 -3.57 -3.54
CA ALA A 57 -17.06 -4.33 -2.96
C ALA A 57 -16.14 -4.92 -4.05
N ALA A 58 -16.69 -5.46 -5.14
CA ALA A 58 -15.89 -5.95 -6.26
C ALA A 58 -15.12 -4.84 -6.99
N ARG A 59 -15.70 -3.63 -7.11
CA ARG A 59 -15.01 -2.46 -7.69
C ARG A 59 -13.91 -1.95 -6.77
N ASP A 60 -14.18 -1.91 -5.47
CA ASP A 60 -13.21 -1.50 -4.44
C ASP A 60 -12.05 -2.50 -4.35
N ALA A 61 -12.34 -3.81 -4.35
CA ALA A 61 -11.32 -4.86 -4.43
C ALA A 61 -10.48 -4.75 -5.70
N ALA A 62 -11.11 -4.53 -6.86
CA ALA A 62 -10.38 -4.32 -8.11
C ALA A 62 -9.52 -3.04 -8.09
N ARG A 63 -9.97 -1.98 -7.42
CA ARG A 63 -9.19 -0.75 -7.22
C ARG A 63 -8.02 -1.01 -6.29
N GLN A 64 -8.24 -1.70 -5.17
CA GLN A 64 -7.19 -2.07 -4.23
C GLN A 64 -6.13 -2.96 -4.89
N GLN A 65 -6.54 -3.94 -5.69
CA GLN A 65 -5.60 -4.78 -6.43
C GLN A 65 -4.76 -3.94 -7.40
N ARG A 66 -5.37 -3.01 -8.15
CA ARG A 66 -4.60 -2.10 -9.03
C ARG A 66 -3.60 -1.26 -8.25
N LEU A 67 -3.97 -0.76 -7.06
CA LEU A 67 -3.05 0.00 -6.20
C LEU A 67 -1.89 -0.88 -5.72
N ILE A 68 -2.15 -2.13 -5.32
CA ILE A 68 -1.12 -3.09 -4.92
C ILE A 68 -0.19 -3.41 -6.10
N ASP A 69 -0.74 -3.61 -7.30
CA ASP A 69 0.05 -3.90 -8.51
C ASP A 69 0.98 -2.72 -8.84
N GLU A 70 0.48 -1.48 -8.78
CA GLU A 70 1.30 -0.29 -9.00
C GLU A 70 2.37 -0.09 -7.93
N LEU A 71 2.04 -0.28 -6.64
CA LEU A 71 3.03 -0.23 -5.55
C LEU A 71 4.10 -1.32 -5.72
N SER A 72 3.70 -2.52 -6.12
CA SER A 72 4.62 -3.64 -6.37
C SER A 72 5.59 -3.32 -7.51
N LYS A 73 5.12 -2.69 -8.59
CA LYS A 73 5.98 -2.22 -9.68
C LYS A 73 6.98 -1.16 -9.22
N ILE A 74 6.54 -0.20 -8.39
CA ILE A 74 7.43 0.84 -7.85
C ILE A 74 8.56 0.20 -7.02
N VAL A 75 8.21 -0.64 -6.04
CA VAL A 75 9.20 -1.34 -5.20
C VAL A 75 10.12 -2.22 -6.04
N HIS A 76 9.56 -2.95 -7.01
CA HIS A 76 10.34 -3.77 -7.93
C HIS A 76 11.36 -2.94 -8.71
N ASN A 77 10.95 -1.81 -9.28
CA ASN A 77 11.85 -0.93 -10.03
C ASN A 77 12.95 -0.32 -9.15
N MET A 78 12.66 0.01 -7.89
CA MET A 78 13.67 0.46 -6.93
C MET A 78 14.72 -0.62 -6.68
N VAL A 79 14.29 -1.86 -6.43
CA VAL A 79 15.20 -3.00 -6.22
C VAL A 79 16.05 -3.28 -7.48
N VAL A 80 15.46 -3.16 -8.68
CA VAL A 80 16.21 -3.32 -9.94
C VAL A 80 17.27 -2.22 -10.11
N ALA A 81 17.00 -0.98 -9.71
CA ALA A 81 18.00 0.09 -9.72
C ALA A 81 19.17 -0.21 -8.75
N ASP A 82 18.88 -0.72 -7.56
CA ASP A 82 19.91 -1.14 -6.59
C ASP A 82 20.76 -2.30 -7.13
N GLN A 83 20.13 -3.27 -7.79
CA GLN A 83 20.83 -4.38 -8.46
C GLN A 83 21.73 -3.87 -9.60
N ALA A 84 21.27 -2.89 -10.39
CA ALA A 84 22.07 -2.27 -11.44
C ALA A 84 23.29 -1.54 -10.85
N ALA A 85 23.11 -0.80 -9.74
CA ALA A 85 24.20 -0.17 -9.01
C ALA A 85 25.24 -1.20 -8.53
N TRP A 86 24.77 -2.32 -7.95
CA TRP A 86 25.66 -3.42 -7.54
C TRP A 86 26.45 -3.98 -8.72
N ILE A 87 25.79 -4.26 -9.85
CA ILE A 87 26.45 -4.78 -11.06
C ILE A 87 27.50 -3.78 -11.59
N GLU A 88 27.17 -2.49 -11.67
CA GLU A 88 28.11 -1.43 -12.10
C GLU A 88 29.31 -1.34 -11.16
N TRP A 89 29.11 -1.48 -9.85
CA TRP A 89 30.21 -1.50 -8.89
C TRP A 89 31.11 -2.74 -9.07
N ARG A 90 30.52 -3.92 -9.27
CA ARG A 90 31.27 -5.19 -9.36
C ARG A 90 31.96 -5.41 -10.72
N HIS A 91 31.39 -4.88 -11.80
CA HIS A 91 31.79 -5.23 -13.17
C HIS A 91 31.97 -4.03 -14.10
N GLY A 92 31.54 -2.84 -13.68
CA GLY A 92 31.59 -1.61 -14.46
C GLY A 92 32.73 -0.69 -14.02
N LYS A 93 32.42 0.61 -13.96
CA LYS A 93 33.39 1.69 -13.71
C LYS A 93 33.62 1.99 -12.23
N GLY A 94 33.10 1.17 -11.32
CA GLY A 94 33.32 1.31 -9.87
C GLY A 94 32.18 2.03 -9.15
N ALA A 95 32.43 2.37 -7.89
CA ALA A 95 31.40 2.81 -6.94
C ALA A 95 30.79 4.17 -7.31
N GLU A 96 31.58 5.12 -7.81
CA GLU A 96 31.12 6.45 -8.21
C GLU A 96 30.14 6.38 -9.38
N ALA A 97 30.40 5.48 -10.35
CA ALA A 97 29.48 5.24 -11.46
C ALA A 97 28.21 4.52 -10.99
N ALA A 98 28.34 3.58 -10.04
CA ALA A 98 27.20 2.90 -9.44
C ALA A 98 26.23 3.87 -8.75
N MET A 99 26.74 4.94 -8.12
CA MET A 99 25.89 5.96 -7.49
C MET A 99 24.99 6.71 -8.46
N GLN A 100 25.27 6.72 -9.77
CA GLN A 100 24.38 7.30 -10.76
C GLN A 100 23.07 6.50 -10.89
N TRP A 101 23.13 5.17 -10.77
CA TRP A 101 21.93 4.32 -10.78
C TRP A 101 21.02 4.62 -9.59
N ILE A 102 21.61 4.78 -8.40
CA ILE A 102 20.90 5.18 -7.18
C ILE A 102 20.35 6.60 -7.32
N GLY A 103 21.17 7.55 -7.79
CA GLY A 103 20.77 8.95 -7.98
C GLY A 103 19.62 9.12 -8.98
N ASN A 104 19.57 8.32 -10.05
CA ASN A 104 18.45 8.30 -10.99
C ASN A 104 17.12 7.89 -10.35
N GLY A 105 17.15 6.94 -9.40
CA GLY A 105 15.98 6.56 -8.61
C GLY A 105 15.50 7.68 -7.66
N LEU A 106 16.40 8.59 -7.28
CA LEU A 106 16.12 9.72 -6.39
C LEU A 106 15.84 11.03 -7.16
N LEU A 107 15.90 11.04 -8.49
CA LEU A 107 15.64 12.23 -9.31
C LEU A 107 14.13 12.50 -9.41
N GLY A 108 13.58 13.13 -8.37
CA GLY A 108 12.22 13.67 -8.32
C GLY A 108 12.05 14.66 -7.16
N PRO A 109 11.02 15.52 -7.17
CA PRO A 109 10.80 16.52 -6.12
C PRO A 109 10.73 15.87 -4.73
N GLY A 110 11.58 16.31 -3.80
CA GLY A 110 11.59 15.85 -2.40
C GLY A 110 12.31 14.52 -2.14
N HIS A 111 13.02 13.93 -3.11
CA HIS A 111 13.75 12.66 -2.94
C HIS A 111 15.24 12.82 -2.64
N ILE A 112 15.86 13.92 -3.06
CA ILE A 112 17.20 14.33 -2.63
C ILE A 112 17.03 15.42 -1.56
N PRO A 113 17.64 15.27 -0.36
CA PRO A 113 17.57 16.29 0.69
C PRO A 113 18.07 17.64 0.18
N ALA A 114 17.36 18.73 0.46
CA ALA A 114 17.90 20.07 0.23
C ALA A 114 19.05 20.36 1.21
N GLU A 115 19.98 21.23 0.81
CA GLU A 115 21.20 21.53 1.57
C GLU A 115 20.94 22.15 2.96
N ASN A 116 19.75 22.69 3.19
CA ASN A 116 19.34 23.28 4.46
C ASN A 116 18.46 22.36 5.32
N GLU A 117 18.15 21.16 4.84
CA GLU A 117 17.34 20.21 5.63
C GLU A 117 18.15 19.60 6.77
N PRO A 118 17.53 19.35 7.94
CA PRO A 118 18.17 18.65 9.04
C PRO A 118 18.77 17.32 8.57
N TYR A 119 20.01 17.06 8.96
CA TYR A 119 20.75 15.82 8.66
C TYR A 119 21.05 15.57 7.18
N CYS A 120 20.93 16.56 6.29
CA CYS A 120 21.26 16.41 4.86
C CYS A 120 22.71 15.97 4.56
N THR A 121 23.63 16.18 5.51
CA THR A 121 25.04 15.76 5.44
C THR A 121 25.37 14.55 6.31
N GLU A 122 24.38 13.99 7.03
CA GLU A 122 24.56 12.93 8.02
C GLU A 122 23.68 11.71 7.66
N ALA A 123 24.16 10.85 6.74
CA ALA A 123 23.38 9.76 6.14
C ALA A 123 22.61 8.87 7.14
N GLN A 124 23.26 8.45 8.23
CA GLN A 124 22.61 7.62 9.26
C GLN A 124 21.49 8.39 9.97
N ALA A 125 21.75 9.63 10.38
CA ALA A 125 20.75 10.46 11.07
C ALA A 125 19.58 10.83 10.14
N TRP A 126 19.83 11.05 8.85
CA TRP A 126 18.79 11.22 7.85
C TRP A 126 17.89 9.98 7.77
N TYR A 127 18.48 8.80 7.64
CA TYR A 127 17.72 7.54 7.58
C TYR A 127 16.88 7.32 8.85
N ASP A 128 17.48 7.50 10.02
CA ASP A 128 16.81 7.29 11.31
C ASP A 128 15.66 8.26 11.55
N ALA A 129 15.76 9.49 11.04
CA ALA A 129 14.71 10.50 11.13
C ALA A 129 13.54 10.26 10.17
N ASN A 130 13.79 9.66 9.00
CA ASN A 130 12.83 9.64 7.89
C ASN A 130 12.21 8.27 7.58
N ARG A 131 12.73 7.18 8.15
CA ARG A 131 12.11 5.85 7.99
C ARG A 131 10.68 5.83 8.54
N ALA A 132 9.79 5.07 7.90
CA ALA A 132 8.36 5.01 8.26
C ALA A 132 8.11 4.67 9.74
N ASP A 133 8.92 3.74 10.27
CA ASP A 133 8.87 3.31 11.67
C ASP A 133 10.10 3.83 12.42
N ALA A 134 10.22 5.16 12.54
CA ALA A 134 11.30 5.80 13.28
C ALA A 134 11.23 5.44 14.77
N PHE A 135 12.38 5.19 15.38
CA PHE A 135 12.47 4.98 16.82
C PHE A 135 12.21 6.28 17.58
N PRO A 136 11.79 6.21 18.87
CA PRO A 136 11.73 7.39 19.72
C PRO A 136 13.06 8.15 19.69
N ALA A 137 13.01 9.48 19.68
CA ALA A 137 14.21 10.29 19.69
C ALA A 137 15.07 9.97 20.93
N CYS A 138 16.38 10.08 20.75
CA CYS A 138 17.31 9.94 21.84
C CYS A 138 17.12 11.08 22.84
N GLN A 139 17.55 10.89 24.09
CA GLN A 139 17.51 11.93 25.13
C GLN A 139 18.23 13.24 24.73
N CYS A 140 19.19 13.20 23.79
CA CYS A 140 19.86 14.37 23.25
C CYS A 140 19.08 15.08 22.12
N GLY A 141 17.89 14.59 21.76
CA GLY A 141 17.04 15.11 20.68
C GLY A 141 17.37 14.58 19.28
N ARG A 142 18.44 13.79 19.12
CA ARG A 142 18.80 13.21 17.82
C ARG A 142 17.94 11.98 17.48
N PRO A 143 17.71 11.69 16.19
CA PRO A 143 17.07 10.46 15.75
C PRO A 143 17.90 9.25 16.19
N SER A 144 17.22 8.14 16.46
CA SER A 144 17.80 6.95 17.10
C SER A 144 17.96 5.80 16.12
N ASN A 145 19.08 5.09 16.18
CA ASN A 145 19.34 3.85 15.44
C ASN A 145 19.31 2.60 16.35
N ILE A 146 19.28 2.77 17.66
CA ILE A 146 19.20 1.69 18.65
C ILE A 146 17.86 1.79 19.38
N LEU A 147 17.14 0.68 19.48
CA LEU A 147 15.90 0.57 20.26
C LEU A 147 16.11 -0.41 21.41
N HIS A 148 15.86 0.03 22.64
CA HIS A 148 15.89 -0.83 23.81
C HIS A 148 14.74 -0.50 24.75
N MET A 149 13.90 -1.49 25.03
CA MET A 149 12.76 -1.37 25.95
C MET A 149 11.87 -0.14 25.68
N GLY A 150 11.60 0.15 24.40
CA GLY A 150 10.77 1.28 23.98
C GLY A 150 11.46 2.65 24.05
N LYS A 151 12.75 2.72 24.41
CA LYS A 151 13.56 3.94 24.36
C LYS A 151 14.53 3.89 23.16
N GLY A 152 14.73 5.02 22.51
CA GLY A 152 15.69 5.14 21.41
C GLY A 152 17.01 5.78 21.82
N PHE A 153 18.09 5.36 21.17
CA PHE A 153 19.43 5.90 21.37
C PHE A 153 20.11 6.16 20.02
N CYS A 154 20.81 7.29 19.91
CA CYS A 154 21.52 7.68 18.68
C CYS A 154 22.95 7.12 18.60
N SER A 155 23.48 6.59 19.71
CA SER A 155 24.81 6.00 19.78
C SER A 155 24.91 4.98 20.91
N THR A 156 25.93 4.13 20.83
CA THR A 156 26.25 3.14 21.87
C THR A 156 26.55 3.82 23.21
N GLU A 157 27.22 4.96 23.20
CA GLU A 157 27.56 5.69 24.44
C GLU A 157 26.30 6.18 25.17
N HIS A 158 25.31 6.70 24.44
CA HIS A 158 24.04 7.12 25.04
C HIS A 158 23.22 5.93 25.53
N TYR A 159 23.30 4.80 24.84
CA TYR A 159 22.67 3.55 25.27
C TYR A 159 23.29 3.04 26.57
N GLU A 160 24.61 2.86 26.60
CA GLU A 160 25.35 2.34 27.75
C GLU A 160 25.19 3.25 28.97
N ALA A 161 25.26 4.57 28.80
CA ALA A 161 25.02 5.52 29.88
C ALA A 161 23.62 5.37 30.48
N ALA A 162 22.58 5.15 29.65
CA ALA A 162 21.23 4.97 30.12
C ALA A 162 21.02 3.63 30.85
N ILE A 163 21.68 2.56 30.42
CA ILE A 163 21.64 1.25 31.09
C ILE A 163 22.35 1.32 32.44
N ALA A 164 23.53 1.93 32.50
CA ALA A 164 24.28 2.09 33.75
C ALA A 164 23.49 2.91 34.79
N ALA A 165 22.82 3.99 34.35
CA ALA A 165 21.96 4.78 35.22
C ALA A 165 20.77 3.96 35.77
N ALA A 166 20.10 3.19 34.92
CA ALA A 166 18.97 2.35 35.33
C ALA A 166 19.37 1.21 36.28
N GLN A 167 20.57 0.64 36.13
CA GLN A 167 21.10 -0.37 37.05
C GLN A 167 21.45 0.21 38.42
N GLY A 168 22.01 1.44 38.45
CA GLY A 168 22.33 2.13 39.70
C GLY A 168 21.10 2.58 40.51
N GLU A 169 19.95 2.78 39.87
CA GLU A 169 18.67 3.13 40.54
C GLU A 169 17.97 1.92 41.17
N GLY A 170 18.29 0.69 40.76
CA GLY A 170 17.67 -0.53 41.29
C GLY A 170 18.31 -1.12 42.55
N ASP A 171 19.51 -0.64 42.91
CA ASP A 171 20.31 -1.12 44.05
C ASP A 171 20.28 -0.18 45.28
N ALA A 172 19.40 0.83 45.27
CA ALA A 172 19.16 1.77 46.37
C ALA A 172 17.81 1.54 47.06
#